data_AF-A0A926MUE8-F1
#
_entry.id   AF-A0A926MUE8-F1
#
_cell.length_a   1.000
_cell.length_b   1.000
_cell.length_c   1.000
_cell.angle_alpha   90.00
_cell.angle_beta   90.00
_cell.angle_gamma   90.00
#
_symmetry.space_group_name_H-M   'P 1'
#
loop_
_entity.id
_entity.type
_entity.pdbx_description
1 polymer ?
#
loop_
_entity_poly.entity_id
_entity_poly.type
_entity_poly.pdbx_seq_one_letter_code
_entity_poly.pdbx_strand_id
1 'polypeptide(L)'
;MQQLELFEYRRNCLFDSKNQIAHYFDILKETKDTISYAEHIEPNSGFAIAGMSYEEYVDINKDELNGLTYDQILKFLNNFKKEERLEKYKKLLKFRNIPFEADLFTWNDVD
;
A
#
# COMPACT_ATOMS: atom_id res chain seq x y z
N MET A 1 20.33 -19.33 15.35
CA MET A 1 20.15 -18.59 14.10
C MET A 1 20.54 -17.16 14.36
N GLN A 2 21.54 -16.64 13.64
CA GLN A 2 21.91 -15.23 13.72
C GLN A 2 20.86 -14.41 12.95
N GLN A 3 20.21 -13.49 13.65
CA GLN A 3 19.37 -12.47 13.04
C GLN A 3 20.29 -11.55 12.25
N LEU A 4 20.26 -11.67 10.92
CA LEU A 4 20.90 -10.72 10.03
C LEU A 4 20.09 -9.43 10.10
N GLU A 5 20.71 -8.32 10.53
CA GLU A 5 20.11 -6.99 10.41
C GLU A 5 20.06 -6.59 8.93
N LEU A 6 19.08 -7.16 8.23
CA LEU A 6 18.61 -6.72 6.93
C LEU A 6 17.83 -5.44 7.17
N PHE A 7 18.49 -4.29 7.02
CA PHE A 7 17.94 -2.92 7.02
C PHE A 7 16.44 -2.87 7.37
N GLU A 8 16.11 -2.45 8.60
CA GLU A 8 14.73 -2.43 9.11
C GLU A 8 13.89 -1.36 8.39
N TYR A 9 13.54 -1.62 7.13
CA TYR A 9 12.59 -0.82 6.39
C TYR A 9 11.23 -0.91 7.05
N ARG A 10 10.64 0.25 7.32
CA ARG A 10 9.36 0.37 8.00
C ARG A 10 8.22 -0.24 7.18
N ARG A 11 7.32 -0.91 7.89
CA ARG A 11 6.06 -1.43 7.35
C ARG A 11 4.96 -1.22 8.38
N ASN A 12 3.89 -0.55 7.98
CA ASN A 12 2.70 -0.35 8.80
C ASN A 12 1.48 -0.93 8.09
N CYS A 13 0.69 -1.71 8.82
CA CYS A 13 -0.65 -2.12 8.40
C CYS A 13 -1.64 -1.07 8.91
N LEU A 14 -2.35 -0.39 8.01
CA LEU A 14 -3.28 0.70 8.35
C LEU A 14 -4.74 0.22 8.42
N PHE A 15 -5.01 -0.94 7.84
CA PHE A 15 -6.30 -1.60 7.84
C PHE A 15 -6.06 -3.10 7.66
N ASP A 16 -6.84 -3.91 8.37
CA ASP A 16 -6.84 -5.37 8.24
C ASP A 16 -8.25 -5.87 8.62
N SER A 17 -8.95 -6.44 7.65
CA SER A 17 -10.28 -7.02 7.85
C SER A 17 -10.47 -8.21 6.94
N LYS A 18 -10.97 -9.31 7.50
CA LYS A 18 -11.28 -10.52 6.77
C LYS A 18 -12.74 -10.90 6.99
N ASN A 19 -13.42 -11.24 5.91
CA ASN A 19 -14.77 -11.79 5.96
C ASN A 19 -14.82 -13.12 5.19
N GLN A 20 -16.04 -13.64 4.99
CA GLN A 20 -16.28 -14.87 4.23
C GLN A 20 -15.72 -14.83 2.80
N ILE A 21 -15.73 -13.66 2.17
CA ILE A 21 -15.47 -13.49 0.74
C ILE A 21 -13.99 -13.21 0.49
N ALA A 22 -13.37 -12.32 1.28
CA ALA A 22 -12.00 -11.88 1.05
C ALA A 22 -11.31 -11.35 2.32
N HIS A 23 -9.99 -11.22 2.22
CA HIS A 23 -9.13 -10.47 3.11
C HIS A 23 -8.81 -9.11 2.47
N TYR A 24 -9.01 -8.04 3.22
CA TYR A 24 -8.79 -6.67 2.83
C TYR A 24 -7.77 -6.06 3.78
N PHE A 25 -6.69 -5.52 3.25
CA PHE A 25 -5.68 -4.86 4.08
C PHE A 25 -4.94 -3.77 3.32
N ASP A 26 -4.44 -2.79 4.06
CA ASP A 26 -3.71 -1.67 3.49
C ASP A 26 -2.34 -1.56 4.14
N ILE A 27 -1.29 -1.44 3.33
CA ILE A 27 0.10 -1.38 3.80
C ILE A 27 0.73 -0.10 3.33
N LEU A 28 1.35 0.62 4.27
CA LEU A 28 2.41 1.57 3.96
C LEU A 28 3.74 0.87 4.25
N LYS A 29 4.65 0.85 3.28
CA LYS A 29 5.99 0.29 3.44
C LYS A 29 7.01 1.22 2.82
N GLU A 30 8.23 1.15 3.31
CA GLU A 30 9.37 1.72 2.61
C GLU A 30 10.30 0.60 2.13
N THR A 31 11.10 0.91 1.13
CA THR A 31 12.26 0.13 0.72
C THR A 31 13.48 1.03 0.76
N LYS A 32 14.58 0.60 0.16
CA LYS A 32 15.76 1.46 -0.02
C LYS A 32 15.41 2.76 -0.73
N ASP A 33 14.69 2.65 -1.85
CA ASP A 33 14.55 3.75 -2.81
C ASP A 33 13.09 4.24 -2.91
N THR A 34 12.11 3.50 -2.37
CA THR A 34 10.68 3.84 -2.51
C THR A 34 9.93 3.92 -1.19
N ILE A 35 8.85 4.68 -1.17
CA ILE A 35 7.74 4.54 -0.22
C ILE A 35 6.52 4.11 -1.04
N SER A 36 5.84 3.07 -0.57
CA SER A 36 4.73 2.43 -1.25
C SER A 36 3.53 2.35 -0.31
N TYR A 37 2.38 2.85 -0.77
CA TYR A 37 1.09 2.62 -0.13
C TYR A 37 0.24 1.76 -1.06
N ALA A 38 -0.27 0.64 -0.56
CA ALA A 38 -1.08 -0.29 -1.35
C ALA A 38 -2.31 -0.75 -0.57
N GLU A 39 -3.42 -0.90 -1.28
CA GLU A 39 -4.66 -1.52 -0.80
C GLU A 39 -4.85 -2.87 -1.49
N HIS A 40 -5.06 -3.91 -0.70
CA HIS A 40 -5.12 -5.28 -1.16
C HIS A 40 -6.52 -5.87 -0.97
N ILE A 41 -6.93 -6.69 -1.93
CA ILE A 41 -8.09 -7.56 -1.85
C ILE A 41 -7.64 -8.96 -2.26
N GLU A 42 -7.63 -9.87 -1.30
CA GLU A 42 -7.29 -11.28 -1.51
C GLU A 42 -8.55 -12.13 -1.28
N PRO A 43 -9.22 -12.61 -2.35
CA PRO A 43 -10.40 -13.44 -2.19
C PRO A 43 -10.07 -14.75 -1.47
N ASN A 44 -10.96 -15.19 -0.58
CA ASN A 44 -10.85 -16.53 -0.01
C ASN A 44 -11.09 -17.59 -1.10
N SER A 45 -10.56 -18.80 -0.88
CA SER A 45 -10.77 -19.94 -1.78
C SER A 45 -12.25 -20.14 -2.13
N GLY A 46 -12.55 -20.23 -3.42
CA GLY A 46 -13.91 -20.37 -3.96
C GLY A 46 -14.66 -19.05 -4.19
N PHE A 47 -14.10 -17.91 -3.78
CA PHE A 47 -14.65 -16.57 -4.04
C PHE A 47 -13.82 -15.75 -5.03
N ALA A 48 -12.61 -16.22 -5.37
CA ALA A 48 -11.75 -15.57 -6.35
C ALA A 48 -12.38 -15.62 -7.75
N ILE A 49 -12.56 -14.47 -8.39
CA ILE A 49 -12.83 -14.41 -9.83
C ILE A 49 -11.53 -14.73 -10.53
N ALA A 50 -11.51 -15.84 -11.28
CA ALA A 50 -10.32 -16.33 -11.97
C ALA A 50 -9.10 -16.60 -11.07
N GLY A 51 -9.28 -16.79 -9.75
CA GLY A 51 -8.16 -17.01 -8.85
C GLY A 51 -7.31 -15.75 -8.61
N MET A 52 -7.85 -14.55 -8.84
CA MET A 52 -7.07 -13.31 -8.81
C MET A 52 -7.18 -12.56 -7.47
N SER A 53 -6.02 -12.13 -6.96
CA SER A 53 -5.89 -11.08 -5.94
C SER A 53 -5.64 -9.73 -6.60
N TYR A 54 -6.04 -8.66 -5.92
CA TYR A 54 -5.98 -7.29 -6.42
C TYR A 54 -5.12 -6.43 -5.50
N GLU A 55 -4.28 -5.60 -6.09
CA GLU A 55 -3.44 -4.61 -5.42
C GLU A 55 -3.55 -3.29 -6.17
N GLU A 56 -4.11 -2.26 -5.53
CA GLU A 56 -4.02 -0.89 -6.04
C GLU A 56 -2.95 -0.15 -5.25
N TYR A 57 -1.90 0.29 -5.92
CA TYR A 57 -0.72 0.85 -5.27
C TYR A 57 -0.41 2.30 -5.70
N VAL A 58 0.36 2.98 -4.85
CA VAL A 58 0.99 4.27 -5.10
C VAL A 58 2.43 4.17 -4.62
N ASP A 59 3.36 4.25 -5.56
CA ASP A 59 4.79 4.17 -5.32
C ASP A 59 5.45 5.52 -5.60
N ILE A 60 6.31 5.95 -4.67
CA ILE A 60 7.02 7.23 -4.74
C ILE A 60 8.50 6.95 -4.57
N ASN A 61 9.34 7.49 -5.47
CA ASN A 61 10.77 7.49 -5.28
C ASN A 61 11.14 8.46 -4.13
N LYS A 62 11.96 8.01 -3.19
CA LYS A 62 12.35 8.80 -2.01
C LYS A 62 13.02 10.13 -2.38
N ASP A 63 13.74 10.18 -3.50
CA ASP A 63 14.38 11.41 -3.99
C ASP A 63 13.36 12.47 -4.44
N GLU A 64 12.10 12.08 -4.67
CA GLU A 64 11.02 12.92 -5.19
C GLU A 64 10.02 13.36 -4.10
N LEU A 65 10.21 12.94 -2.84
CA LEU A 65 9.27 13.20 -1.73
C LEU A 65 9.09 14.70 -1.41
N ASN A 66 9.98 15.57 -1.87
CA ASN A 66 9.88 17.03 -1.70
C ASN A 66 9.56 17.43 -0.23
N GLY A 67 10.35 16.87 0.70
CA GLY A 67 10.23 17.09 2.14
C GLY A 67 9.09 16.36 2.85
N LEU A 68 8.31 15.53 2.14
CA LEU A 68 7.27 14.68 2.73
C LEU A 68 7.90 13.44 3.39
N THR A 69 7.71 13.27 4.69
CA THR A 69 8.30 12.13 5.41
C THR A 69 7.34 10.95 5.51
N TYR A 70 7.88 9.75 5.74
CA TYR A 70 7.09 8.55 6.02
C TYR A 70 6.06 8.77 7.14
N ASP A 71 6.47 9.42 8.25
CA ASP A 71 5.57 9.69 9.39
C ASP A 71 4.44 10.67 9.04
N GLN A 72 4.73 11.66 8.18
CA GLN A 72 3.70 12.57 7.69
C GLN A 72 2.71 11.85 6.78
N ILE A 73 3.19 10.95 5.93
CA ILE A 73 2.34 10.09 5.09
C ILE A 73 1.48 9.19 5.97
N LEU A 74 2.08 8.46 6.92
CA LEU A 74 1.37 7.57 7.83
C LEU A 74 0.30 8.34 8.62
N LYS A 75 0.64 9.50 9.17
CA LYS A 75 -0.31 10.36 9.89
C LYS A 75 -1.43 10.85 8.98
N PHE A 76 -1.12 11.25 7.75
CA PHE A 76 -2.11 11.68 6.78
C PHE A 76 -3.10 10.56 6.46
N LEU A 77 -2.61 9.36 6.13
CA LEU A 77 -3.43 8.21 5.79
C LEU A 77 -4.33 7.76 6.95
N ASN A 78 -3.84 7.83 8.19
CA ASN A 78 -4.62 7.50 9.39
C ASN A 78 -5.75 8.49 9.72
N ASN A 79 -5.76 9.69 9.13
CA ASN A 79 -6.82 10.68 9.34
C ASN A 79 -8.07 10.43 8.48
N PHE A 80 -8.00 9.49 7.53
CA PHE A 80 -9.11 9.18 6.62
C PHE A 80 -9.62 7.76 6.82
N LYS A 81 -10.90 7.56 6.48
CA LYS A 81 -11.47 6.21 6.38
C LYS A 81 -10.83 5.45 5.22
N LYS A 82 -10.81 4.12 5.33
CA LYS A 82 -10.20 3.22 4.35
C LYS A 82 -10.68 3.53 2.92
N GLU A 83 -11.98 3.74 2.74
CA GLU A 83 -12.61 3.97 1.44
C GLU A 83 -12.19 5.29 0.76
N GLU A 84 -11.66 6.24 1.53
CA GLU A 84 -11.26 7.56 1.02
C GLU A 84 -9.73 7.68 0.88
N ARG A 85 -8.97 6.77 1.48
CA ARG A 85 -7.56 6.94 1.80
C ARG A 85 -6.70 7.05 0.53
N LEU A 86 -6.83 6.11 -0.40
CA LEU A 86 -6.08 6.10 -1.65
C LEU A 86 -6.35 7.32 -2.52
N GLU A 87 -7.63 7.69 -2.70
CA GLU A 87 -8.01 8.85 -3.52
C GLU A 87 -7.47 10.16 -2.92
N LYS A 88 -7.58 10.33 -1.60
CA LYS A 88 -7.05 11.50 -0.88
C LYS A 88 -5.53 11.54 -0.95
N TYR A 89 -4.86 10.39 -0.90
CA TYR A 89 -3.41 10.31 -0.99
C TYR A 89 -2.91 10.72 -2.39
N LYS A 90 -3.49 10.16 -3.46
CA LYS A 90 -3.19 10.58 -4.84
C LYS A 90 -3.42 12.09 -5.04
N LYS A 91 -4.47 12.67 -4.44
CA LYS A 91 -4.74 14.12 -4.47
C LYS A 91 -3.67 14.94 -3.74
N LEU A 92 -3.21 14.49 -2.58
CA LEU A 92 -2.12 15.14 -1.83
C LEU A 92 -0.82 15.19 -2.66
N LEU A 93 -0.44 14.07 -3.28
CA LEU A 93 0.78 13.98 -4.07
C LEU A 93 0.73 14.91 -5.28
N LYS A 94 -0.38 14.92 -6.01
CA LYS A 94 -0.62 15.88 -7.11
C LYS A 94 -0.55 17.32 -6.63
N PHE A 95 -1.17 17.65 -5.50
CA PHE A 95 -1.14 19.01 -4.93
C PHE A 95 0.29 19.46 -4.57
N ARG A 96 1.12 18.55 -4.08
CA ARG A 96 2.53 18.82 -3.74
C ARG A 96 3.48 18.72 -4.95
N ASN A 97 2.95 18.44 -6.14
CA ASN A 97 3.71 18.18 -7.36
C ASN A 97 4.77 17.08 -7.16
N ILE A 98 4.42 16.03 -6.40
CA ILE A 98 5.24 14.84 -6.20
C ILE A 98 4.83 13.82 -7.27
N PRO A 99 5.74 13.42 -8.17
CA PRO A 99 5.49 12.32 -9.10
C PRO A 99 5.31 11.01 -8.33
N PHE A 100 4.46 10.13 -8.84
CA PHE A 100 4.23 8.80 -8.28
C PHE A 100 3.77 7.86 -9.38
N GLU A 101 4.10 6.58 -9.22
CA GLU A 101 3.55 5.49 -10.01
C GLU A 101 2.30 4.96 -9.31
N ALA A 102 1.28 4.61 -10.09
CA ALA A 102 0.08 3.97 -9.55
C ALA A 102 -0.57 3.13 -10.63
N ASP A 103 -0.94 1.91 -10.28
CA ASP A 103 -1.69 1.02 -11.15
C ASP A 103 -2.58 0.09 -10.31
N LEU A 104 -3.46 -0.64 -11.00
CA LEU A 104 -4.19 -1.77 -10.47
C LEU A 104 -3.52 -3.05 -10.96
N PHE A 105 -2.83 -3.74 -10.06
CA PHE A 105 -2.21 -5.02 -10.34
C PHE A 105 -3.15 -6.17 -9.95
N THR A 106 -3.20 -7.20 -10.79
CA THR A 106 -3.90 -8.45 -10.49
C THR A 106 -2.92 -9.62 -10.51
N TRP A 107 -2.79 -10.34 -9.40
CA TRP A 107 -1.98 -11.55 -9.29
C TRP A 107 -2.88 -12.78 -9.42
N ASN A 108 -2.49 -13.75 -10.26
CA ASN A 108 -3.12 -15.07 -10.25
C ASN A 108 -2.51 -15.88 -9.10
N ASP A 109 -3.35 -16.29 -8.16
CA ASP A 109 -2.96 -17.14 -7.02
C ASP A 109 -3.06 -18.64 -7.35
N VAL A 110 -3.34 -18.98 -8.61
CA VAL A 110 -3.38 -20.36 -9.13
C VAL A 110 -1.99 -20.79 -9.60
N ASP A 111 -1.35 -21.64 -8.81
CA ASP A 111 -0.28 -22.57 -9.25
C ASP A 111 -0.86 -23.75 -10.05
#